data_AF-A0A8A4TWK3-F1
#
_entry.id   AF-A0A8A4TWK3-F1
#
_cell.length_a   1.000
_cell.length_b   1.000
_cell.length_c   1.000
_cell.angle_alpha   90.00
_cell.angle_beta   90.00
_cell.angle_gamma   90.00
#
_symmetry.space_group_name_H-M   'P 1'
#
loop_
_entity.id
_entity.type
_entity.pdbx_description
1 polymer ?
#
loop_
_entity_poly.entity_id
_entity_poly.type
_entity_poly.pdbx_seq_one_letter_code
_entity_poly.pdbx_strand_id
1 'polypeptide(L)'
;MEQSPNLDELFFFNGIDAATGNAAIAPQPLQNLIPSIRQAELPDDLKELEALRQHKEPHYGLKSGLDPKDLAQAGWGLICAEDVDPAILRALEPLIAWRREQTRPDRHRVISGADGIRAGESKRDFLKRHNIGPGPVNPEKMPYYLLLVGDLSSIGWTFQYQLDVQYAVGRIWFDTPEDFARYAQSVVAAERDGLALNRRIAFFGPDYDESTELSRVNLVEPLHDYLAKSHPDLELTKQVGTQATKAALAELLGGAETPALVFSASHGEFFSPGQPLQREHMGAVHCQDPGGHDLRAIRSGALRKYYFSGDDLDPDARLHGLIAFFFGCYSAGTPARDSFARYDRSAKRIDSETSLRQGPQAGLLSDTPFLAALPSGLLSHRRGGALAVIGNVDRTWSFSFRWGRAGFQRDVFESALDQLIAGSPIGSAMEAFNERYAELAVELAAELDDIDHGKRVAERELARLWAAHNDARGYVVLGDPAVRLPLAKPDTAPTGRKPLQFDEAKMPAFDSSSPSGPEPIPAAIQHHIADSSDTTEEGEDFEEFTFSTRSALSDSQPPPTSTSSTTLVVTTYIGGNDPDPSEKSKVVARTRMDATGNVENWLPDPEHLDATAWQAHRDVLALALRHRRPK
;
A
#
# COMPACT_ATOMS: atom_id res chain seq x y z
N MET A 1 -32.29 12.50 27.88
CA MET A 1 -32.24 11.83 26.57
C MET A 1 -31.20 12.56 25.75
N GLU A 2 -29.96 12.09 25.77
CA GLU A 2 -28.97 12.53 24.79
C GLU A 2 -29.50 12.12 23.41
N GLN A 3 -29.70 13.10 22.53
CA GLN A 3 -30.01 12.84 21.15
C GLN A 3 -28.81 12.10 20.55
N SER A 4 -29.03 10.87 20.09
CA SER A 4 -28.04 10.16 19.27
C SER A 4 -27.60 11.10 18.14
N PRO A 5 -26.28 11.26 17.90
CA PRO A 5 -25.79 12.14 16.86
C PRO A 5 -26.43 11.74 15.53
N ASN A 6 -26.86 12.73 14.74
CA ASN A 6 -27.40 12.48 13.42
C ASN A 6 -26.29 11.79 12.59
N LEU A 7 -26.54 10.56 12.11
CA LEU A 7 -25.59 9.77 11.34
C LEU A 7 -25.14 10.47 10.04
N ASP A 8 -25.86 11.51 9.60
CA ASP A 8 -25.46 12.37 8.48
C ASP A 8 -24.42 13.45 8.86
N GLU A 9 -24.08 13.59 10.14
CA GLU A 9 -23.11 14.57 10.67
C GLU A 9 -21.75 13.94 11.03
N LEU A 10 -21.65 12.60 11.02
CA LEU A 10 -20.44 11.83 11.35
C LEU A 10 -19.93 11.08 10.12
N PHE A 11 -18.61 10.88 10.05
CA PHE A 11 -17.97 10.06 9.00
C PHE A 11 -17.39 8.82 9.64
N PHE A 12 -17.61 7.71 8.93
CA PHE A 12 -17.16 6.38 9.32
C PHE A 12 -15.92 6.03 8.52
N PHE A 13 -14.88 5.64 9.23
CA PHE A 13 -13.59 5.28 8.69
C PHE A 13 -13.50 3.76 8.56
N ASN A 14 -13.21 3.26 7.36
CA ASN A 14 -13.12 1.83 7.11
C ASN A 14 -11.72 1.26 7.43
N GLY A 15 -11.18 1.57 8.62
CA GLY A 15 -10.01 0.88 9.15
C GLY A 15 -10.03 0.66 10.66
N ILE A 16 -9.39 -0.44 11.10
CA ILE A 16 -9.27 -0.86 12.50
C ILE A 16 -7.81 -0.73 12.92
N ASP A 17 -7.54 -0.17 14.10
CA ASP A 17 -6.20 -0.17 14.68
C ASP A 17 -5.87 -1.59 15.15
N ALA A 18 -4.84 -2.19 14.54
CA ALA A 18 -4.46 -3.58 14.74
C ALA A 18 -3.85 -3.87 16.13
N ALA A 19 -3.58 -2.85 16.95
CA ALA A 19 -3.13 -3.01 18.33
C ALA A 19 -4.29 -2.98 19.33
N THR A 20 -5.35 -2.23 19.02
CA THR A 20 -6.45 -1.97 19.95
C THR A 20 -7.78 -2.60 19.54
N GLY A 21 -7.92 -3.03 18.29
CA GLY A 21 -9.15 -3.52 17.68
C GLY A 21 -10.28 -2.50 17.62
N ASN A 22 -10.02 -1.22 17.90
CA ASN A 22 -11.01 -0.16 17.72
C ASN A 22 -10.89 0.43 16.32
N ALA A 23 -11.91 1.16 15.87
CA ALA A 23 -11.78 2.04 14.71
C ALA A 23 -10.50 2.87 14.84
N ALA A 24 -9.62 2.83 13.84
CA ALA A 24 -8.32 3.50 13.92
C ALA A 24 -8.47 5.01 14.08
N ILE A 25 -9.62 5.53 13.63
CA ILE A 25 -10.11 6.87 13.91
C ILE A 25 -11.57 6.75 14.32
N ALA A 26 -11.89 7.20 15.54
CA ALA A 26 -13.27 7.27 16.00
C ALA A 26 -14.08 8.21 15.07
N PRO A 27 -15.36 7.93 14.79
CA PRO A 27 -16.19 8.79 13.95
C PRO A 27 -16.08 10.28 14.34
N GLN A 28 -15.71 11.12 13.38
CA GLN A 28 -15.48 12.55 13.60
C GLN A 28 -16.58 13.40 12.93
N PRO A 29 -16.97 14.54 13.52
CA PRO A 29 -17.76 15.57 12.83
C PRO A 29 -17.02 16.18 11.63
N LEU A 30 -17.73 16.47 10.51
CA LEU A 30 -17.16 17.13 9.31
C LEU A 30 -16.32 18.36 9.62
N GLN A 31 -16.81 19.16 10.56
CA GLN A 31 -16.22 20.44 10.94
C GLN A 31 -14.76 20.30 11.42
N ASN A 32 -14.35 19.10 11.85
CA ASN A 32 -12.97 18.85 12.26
C ASN A 32 -11.99 18.84 11.07
N LEU A 33 -12.48 18.71 9.83
CA LEU A 33 -11.66 18.78 8.61
C LEU A 33 -11.41 20.22 8.13
N ILE A 34 -12.21 21.19 8.57
CA ILE A 34 -12.19 22.58 8.07
C ILE A 34 -10.85 23.28 8.27
N PRO A 35 -10.19 23.16 9.43
CA PRO A 35 -8.88 23.78 9.62
C PRO A 35 -7.85 23.21 8.63
N SER A 36 -7.97 21.94 8.25
CA SER A 36 -7.10 21.30 7.24
C SER A 36 -7.33 21.85 5.84
N ILE A 37 -8.58 22.17 5.49
CA ILE A 37 -8.95 22.58 4.14
C ILE A 37 -8.62 24.04 3.86
N ARG A 38 -8.87 24.95 4.82
CA ARG A 38 -8.66 26.40 4.66
C ARG A 38 -7.18 26.83 4.61
N GLN A 39 -6.25 25.94 4.95
CA GLN A 39 -4.82 26.24 5.01
C GLN A 39 -4.00 25.39 4.04
N ALA A 40 -4.65 24.52 3.25
CA ALA A 40 -3.98 23.73 2.23
C ALA A 40 -3.70 24.61 1.00
N GLU A 41 -2.45 24.61 0.52
CA GLU A 41 -2.23 24.95 -0.89
C GLU A 41 -3.02 23.94 -1.72
N LEU A 42 -3.73 24.39 -2.76
CA LEU A 42 -4.33 23.51 -3.75
C LEU A 42 -3.28 22.48 -4.18
N PRO A 43 -3.47 21.17 -3.88
CA PRO A 43 -2.53 20.17 -4.33
C PRO A 43 -2.40 20.22 -5.85
N ASP A 44 -1.23 19.85 -6.37
CA ASP A 44 -0.87 20.11 -7.77
C ASP A 44 -1.81 19.43 -8.77
N ASP A 45 -2.52 18.37 -8.34
CA ASP A 45 -3.59 17.71 -9.07
C ASP A 45 -4.80 18.63 -9.29
N LEU A 46 -5.24 19.38 -8.29
CA LEU A 46 -6.36 20.32 -8.42
C LEU A 46 -6.07 21.44 -9.41
N LYS A 47 -4.85 22.01 -9.38
CA LYS A 47 -4.44 23.06 -10.33
C LYS A 47 -4.42 22.56 -11.77
N GLU A 48 -4.00 21.31 -11.97
CA GLU A 48 -3.99 20.68 -13.29
C GLU A 48 -5.42 20.38 -13.78
N LEU A 49 -6.27 19.85 -12.90
CA LEU A 49 -7.66 19.48 -13.23
C LEU A 49 -8.53 20.71 -13.50
N GLU A 50 -8.30 21.81 -12.79
CA GLU A 50 -8.93 23.09 -13.10
C GLU A 50 -8.50 23.63 -14.47
N ALA A 51 -7.24 23.46 -14.87
CA ALA A 51 -6.79 23.80 -16.21
C ALA A 51 -7.44 22.90 -17.28
N LEU A 52 -7.68 21.62 -16.97
CA LEU A 52 -8.39 20.69 -17.85
C LEU A 52 -9.86 21.10 -18.06
N ARG A 53 -10.54 21.67 -17.06
CA ARG A 53 -11.92 22.20 -17.17
C ARG A 53 -12.09 23.28 -18.23
N GLN A 54 -11.03 24.04 -18.54
CA GLN A 54 -11.10 25.07 -19.59
C GLN A 54 -11.26 24.47 -21.00
N HIS A 55 -11.09 23.14 -21.14
CA HIS A 55 -11.34 22.40 -22.36
C HIS A 55 -12.77 21.84 -22.38
N LYS A 56 -13.50 22.07 -23.49
CA LYS A 56 -14.91 21.64 -23.67
C LYS A 56 -15.03 20.21 -24.22
N GLU A 57 -14.19 19.29 -23.76
CA GLU A 57 -14.28 17.89 -24.20
C GLU A 57 -15.29 17.12 -23.34
N PRO A 58 -16.10 16.22 -23.94
CA PRO A 58 -17.11 15.45 -23.22
C PRO A 58 -16.52 14.33 -22.34
N HIS A 59 -15.27 13.93 -22.57
CA HIS A 59 -14.52 12.96 -21.76
C HIS A 59 -13.00 13.22 -21.87
N TYR A 60 -12.22 12.90 -20.83
CA TYR A 60 -10.78 13.16 -20.78
C TYR A 60 -9.91 12.03 -21.34
N GLY A 61 -10.50 10.85 -21.59
CA GLY A 61 -9.84 9.64 -22.07
C GLY A 61 -9.40 9.68 -23.55
N LEU A 62 -9.62 8.56 -24.27
CA LEU A 62 -9.18 8.39 -25.65
C LEU A 62 -9.74 9.45 -26.62
N LYS A 63 -8.93 9.83 -27.62
CA LYS A 63 -9.40 10.63 -28.75
C LYS A 63 -10.60 9.97 -29.43
N SER A 64 -11.58 10.78 -29.83
CA SER A 64 -12.82 10.32 -30.47
C SER A 64 -12.55 9.38 -31.66
N GLY A 65 -13.39 8.36 -31.80
CA GLY A 65 -13.32 7.37 -32.87
C GLY A 65 -12.38 6.20 -32.61
N LEU A 66 -11.81 6.07 -31.40
CA LEU A 66 -11.07 4.89 -30.97
C LEU A 66 -11.87 4.08 -29.94
N ASP A 67 -11.80 2.76 -30.05
CA ASP A 67 -12.41 1.86 -29.06
C ASP A 67 -11.40 1.55 -27.94
N PRO A 68 -11.69 1.92 -26.67
CA PRO A 68 -10.85 1.53 -25.53
C PRO A 68 -10.73 0.01 -25.40
N LYS A 69 -11.75 -0.76 -25.80
CA LYS A 69 -11.73 -2.23 -25.71
C LYS A 69 -10.81 -2.89 -26.74
N ASP A 70 -10.23 -2.15 -27.68
CA ASP A 70 -9.31 -2.70 -28.69
C ASP A 70 -7.88 -2.17 -28.44
N LEU A 71 -6.97 -3.02 -27.99
CA LEU A 71 -5.57 -2.64 -27.73
C LEU A 71 -4.83 -2.21 -29.00
N ALA A 72 -5.20 -2.70 -30.18
CA ALA A 72 -4.62 -2.22 -31.42
C ALA A 72 -4.99 -0.75 -31.68
N GLN A 73 -6.13 -0.29 -31.12
CA GLN A 73 -6.56 1.09 -31.18
C GLN A 73 -6.06 1.93 -29.99
N ALA A 74 -6.26 1.45 -28.76
CA ALA A 74 -5.94 2.17 -27.53
C ALA A 74 -4.43 2.21 -27.22
N GLY A 75 -3.67 1.21 -27.68
CA GLY A 75 -2.25 1.06 -27.37
C GLY A 75 -1.97 0.57 -25.96
N TRP A 76 -0.74 0.11 -25.72
CA TRP A 76 -0.26 -0.25 -24.39
C TRP A 76 1.17 0.25 -24.16
N GLY A 77 1.47 0.72 -22.95
CA GLY A 77 2.79 1.18 -22.58
C GLY A 77 3.25 0.74 -21.19
N LEU A 78 4.55 0.52 -21.07
CA LEU A 78 5.25 0.34 -19.79
C LEU A 78 6.02 1.62 -19.47
N ILE A 79 5.85 2.14 -18.25
CA ILE A 79 6.61 3.30 -17.76
C ILE A 79 7.33 2.91 -16.47
N CYS A 80 8.65 2.97 -16.50
CA CYS A 80 9.50 2.62 -15.38
C CYS A 80 10.07 3.86 -14.68
N ALA A 81 10.50 3.68 -13.43
CA ALA A 81 11.43 4.60 -12.80
C ALA A 81 12.75 4.66 -13.60
N GLU A 82 13.41 5.82 -13.59
CA GLU A 82 14.68 6.04 -14.31
C GLU A 82 15.77 5.04 -13.90
N ASP A 83 15.78 4.67 -12.62
CA ASP A 83 16.75 3.80 -11.96
C ASP A 83 16.24 2.38 -11.72
N VAL A 84 15.17 1.96 -12.42
CA VAL A 84 14.65 0.58 -12.31
C VAL A 84 15.76 -0.43 -12.64
N ASP A 85 15.86 -1.49 -11.84
CA ASP A 85 16.81 -2.57 -12.10
C ASP A 85 16.51 -3.21 -13.49
N PRO A 86 17.48 -3.28 -14.42
CA PRO A 86 17.33 -3.97 -15.69
C PRO A 86 16.85 -5.43 -15.58
N ALA A 87 17.07 -6.09 -14.43
CA ALA A 87 16.53 -7.39 -14.10
C ALA A 87 14.99 -7.42 -14.12
N ILE A 88 14.35 -6.37 -13.62
CA ILE A 88 12.89 -6.23 -13.61
C ILE A 88 12.36 -6.13 -15.05
N LEU A 89 13.02 -5.38 -15.93
CA LEU A 89 12.65 -5.31 -17.34
C LEU A 89 12.77 -6.69 -18.03
N ARG A 90 13.84 -7.44 -17.75
CA ARG A 90 13.98 -8.82 -18.26
C ARG A 90 12.89 -9.75 -17.74
N ALA A 91 12.52 -9.62 -16.46
CA ALA A 91 11.44 -10.38 -15.85
C ALA A 91 10.08 -10.11 -16.51
N LEU A 92 9.84 -8.86 -16.95
CA LEU A 92 8.61 -8.43 -17.60
C LEU A 92 8.58 -8.65 -19.12
N GLU A 93 9.69 -9.04 -19.76
CA GLU A 93 9.74 -9.22 -21.23
C GLU A 93 8.64 -10.14 -21.78
N PRO A 94 8.24 -11.25 -21.13
CA PRO A 94 7.12 -12.05 -21.62
C PRO A 94 5.82 -11.25 -21.77
N LEU A 95 5.51 -10.38 -20.79
CA LEU A 95 4.33 -9.52 -20.85
C LEU A 95 4.47 -8.43 -21.90
N ILE A 96 5.64 -7.78 -21.97
CA ILE A 96 5.93 -6.73 -22.97
C ILE A 96 5.78 -7.31 -24.39
N ALA A 97 6.36 -8.48 -24.65
CA ALA A 97 6.26 -9.17 -25.92
C ALA A 97 4.81 -9.53 -26.26
N TRP A 98 4.05 -10.05 -25.30
CA TRP A 98 2.64 -10.36 -25.49
C TRP A 98 1.80 -9.13 -25.83
N ARG A 99 2.00 -8.02 -25.12
CA ARG A 99 1.31 -6.75 -25.41
C ARG A 99 1.73 -6.16 -26.76
N ARG A 100 2.97 -6.39 -27.20
CA ARG A 100 3.45 -6.02 -28.54
C ARG A 100 2.72 -6.77 -29.66
N GLU A 101 2.30 -8.02 -29.44
CA GLU A 101 1.50 -8.79 -30.40
C GLU A 101 0.06 -8.26 -30.53
N GLN A 102 -0.48 -7.65 -29.47
CA GLN A 102 -1.86 -7.14 -29.42
C GLN A 102 -2.00 -5.66 -29.81
N THR A 103 -0.88 -4.96 -29.96
CA THR A 103 -0.86 -3.52 -30.23
C THR A 103 -0.21 -3.23 -31.58
N ARG A 104 -0.50 -2.05 -32.13
CA ARG A 104 0.25 -1.58 -33.30
C ARG A 104 1.64 -1.07 -32.86
N PRO A 105 2.69 -1.19 -33.69
CA PRO A 105 4.03 -0.72 -33.34
C PRO A 105 4.11 0.76 -32.94
N ASP A 106 3.28 1.61 -33.56
CA ASP A 106 3.18 3.05 -33.25
C ASP A 106 2.40 3.37 -31.96
N ARG A 107 1.82 2.35 -31.32
CA ARG A 107 0.98 2.45 -30.10
C ARG A 107 1.46 1.50 -29.00
N HIS A 108 2.69 1.01 -29.12
CA HIS A 108 3.38 0.22 -28.11
C HIS A 108 4.60 0.99 -27.62
N ARG A 109 4.71 1.25 -26.31
CA ARG A 109 5.85 2.00 -25.77
C ARG A 109 6.42 1.35 -24.52
N VAL A 110 7.75 1.33 -24.43
CA VAL A 110 8.48 0.99 -23.20
C VAL A 110 9.35 2.19 -22.87
N ILE A 111 9.07 2.86 -21.76
CA ILE A 111 9.75 4.06 -21.29
C ILE A 111 10.54 3.68 -20.04
N SER A 112 11.87 3.60 -20.16
CA SER A 112 12.78 3.18 -19.09
C SER A 112 14.16 3.82 -19.22
N GLY A 113 15.03 3.62 -18.22
CA GLY A 113 16.35 4.24 -18.19
C GLY A 113 16.26 5.77 -18.19
N ALA A 114 17.10 6.45 -18.95
CA ALA A 114 17.13 7.92 -19.02
C ALA A 114 15.80 8.58 -19.48
N ASP A 115 14.92 7.82 -20.13
CA ASP A 115 13.59 8.26 -20.53
C ASP A 115 12.53 7.97 -19.46
N GLY A 116 12.81 7.12 -18.48
CA GLY A 116 11.95 6.77 -17.35
C GLY A 116 11.57 7.97 -16.46
N ILE A 117 10.68 7.72 -15.50
CA ILE A 117 10.23 8.74 -14.55
C ILE A 117 11.35 9.03 -13.56
N ARG A 118 11.64 10.32 -13.37
CA ARG A 118 12.64 10.78 -12.39
C ARG A 118 11.98 10.97 -11.04
N ALA A 119 12.71 10.72 -9.96
CA ALA A 119 12.21 10.93 -8.61
C ALA A 119 11.70 12.37 -8.41
N GLY A 120 10.44 12.51 -8.00
CA GLY A 120 9.77 13.80 -7.81
C GLY A 120 9.30 14.50 -9.10
N GLU A 121 9.43 13.88 -10.28
CA GLU A 121 8.89 14.42 -11.53
C GLU A 121 7.35 14.40 -11.51
N SER A 122 6.73 15.55 -11.80
CA SER A 122 5.27 15.65 -11.92
C SER A 122 4.76 14.99 -13.20
N LYS A 123 3.48 14.56 -13.23
CA LYS A 123 2.83 14.09 -14.46
C LYS A 123 3.02 15.08 -15.60
N ARG A 124 2.77 16.37 -15.34
CA ARG A 124 2.87 17.43 -16.35
C ARG A 124 4.27 17.51 -16.95
N ASP A 125 5.30 17.49 -16.11
CA ASP A 125 6.69 17.63 -16.57
C ASP A 125 7.14 16.37 -17.35
N PHE A 126 6.74 15.18 -16.89
CA PHE A 126 6.93 13.92 -17.60
C PHE A 126 6.26 13.95 -18.99
N LEU A 127 4.96 14.23 -19.07
CA LEU A 127 4.22 14.28 -20.34
C LEU A 127 4.81 15.34 -21.28
N LYS A 128 5.18 16.52 -20.77
CA LYS A 128 5.84 17.57 -21.54
C LYS A 128 7.19 17.12 -22.12
N ARG A 129 8.01 16.39 -21.34
CA ARG A 129 9.28 15.81 -21.80
C ARG A 129 9.06 14.81 -22.94
N HIS A 130 7.91 14.15 -22.97
CA HIS A 130 7.47 13.27 -24.06
C HIS A 130 6.64 13.99 -25.16
N ASN A 131 6.66 15.33 -25.19
CA ASN A 131 5.94 16.18 -26.17
C ASN A 131 4.41 15.99 -26.17
N ILE A 132 3.84 15.76 -25.00
CA ILE A 132 2.41 15.62 -24.77
C ILE A 132 1.93 16.82 -23.96
N GLY A 133 0.90 17.47 -24.47
CA GLY A 133 0.20 18.56 -23.79
C GLY A 133 -1.20 18.14 -23.35
N PRO A 134 -1.95 19.05 -22.71
CA PRO A 134 -3.35 18.83 -22.34
C PRO A 134 -4.22 18.47 -23.55
N GLY A 135 -5.26 17.66 -23.33
CA GLY A 135 -6.20 17.20 -24.35
C GLY A 135 -6.47 15.69 -24.27
N PRO A 136 -7.32 15.16 -25.17
CA PRO A 136 -7.64 13.74 -25.19
C PRO A 136 -6.41 12.90 -25.52
N VAL A 137 -6.38 11.66 -25.01
CA VAL A 137 -5.27 10.74 -25.24
C VAL A 137 -5.17 10.37 -26.72
N ASN A 138 -3.98 10.59 -27.29
CA ASN A 138 -3.62 10.09 -28.61
C ASN A 138 -2.63 8.92 -28.48
N PRO A 139 -3.08 7.66 -28.70
CA PRO A 139 -2.26 6.46 -28.59
C PRO A 139 -0.98 6.44 -29.42
N GLU A 140 -0.91 7.22 -30.52
CA GLU A 140 0.30 7.35 -31.34
C GLU A 140 1.41 8.15 -30.63
N LYS A 141 1.04 9.04 -29.69
CA LYS A 141 1.95 9.83 -28.87
C LYS A 141 2.23 9.16 -27.53
N MET A 142 1.20 8.69 -26.86
CA MET A 142 1.29 7.92 -25.62
C MET A 142 0.12 6.95 -25.59
N PRO A 143 0.38 5.64 -25.39
CA PRO A 143 -0.67 4.65 -25.25
C PRO A 143 -1.68 5.00 -24.16
N TYR A 144 -2.92 4.57 -24.31
CA TYR A 144 -3.96 4.79 -23.30
C TYR A 144 -3.80 3.88 -22.09
N TYR A 145 -3.45 2.61 -22.29
CA TYR A 145 -3.14 1.70 -21.18
C TYR A 145 -1.68 1.85 -20.75
N LEU A 146 -1.42 2.23 -19.50
CA LEU A 146 -0.09 2.50 -18.97
C LEU A 146 0.18 1.68 -17.69
N LEU A 147 1.16 0.80 -17.74
CA LEU A 147 1.65 0.05 -16.57
C LEU A 147 2.84 0.77 -15.95
N LEU A 148 2.72 1.20 -14.69
CA LEU A 148 3.78 1.79 -13.89
C LEU A 148 4.61 0.71 -13.19
N VAL A 149 5.94 0.83 -13.28
CA VAL A 149 6.91 -0.05 -12.60
C VAL A 149 7.97 0.79 -11.89
N GLY A 150 7.82 0.93 -10.59
CA GLY A 150 8.72 1.70 -9.74
C GLY A 150 8.19 1.74 -8.31
N ASP A 151 9.11 1.89 -7.36
CA ASP A 151 8.73 2.15 -5.98
C ASP A 151 7.99 3.48 -5.85
N LEU A 152 7.40 3.70 -4.66
CA LEU A 152 6.64 4.91 -4.38
C LEU A 152 7.52 6.11 -4.02
N SER A 153 8.84 5.91 -3.85
CA SER A 153 9.82 6.98 -3.69
C SER A 153 10.13 7.64 -5.05
N SER A 154 10.16 6.84 -6.11
CA SER A 154 10.48 7.26 -7.47
C SER A 154 9.23 7.67 -8.23
N ILE A 155 8.19 6.83 -8.21
CA ILE A 155 6.89 7.09 -8.82
C ILE A 155 5.83 7.18 -7.72
N GLY A 156 5.63 8.37 -7.16
CA GLY A 156 4.67 8.58 -6.08
C GLY A 156 3.21 8.37 -6.47
N TRP A 157 2.33 8.27 -5.47
CA TRP A 157 0.88 8.08 -5.68
C TRP A 157 0.22 9.22 -6.46
N THR A 158 0.58 10.47 -6.17
CA THR A 158 0.05 11.65 -6.87
C THR A 158 0.26 11.57 -8.38
N PHE A 159 1.40 11.04 -8.84
CA PHE A 159 1.67 10.84 -10.27
C PHE A 159 0.64 9.87 -10.89
N GLN A 160 0.36 8.76 -10.21
CA GLN A 160 -0.61 7.78 -10.68
C GLN A 160 -2.02 8.37 -10.74
N TYR A 161 -2.49 9.00 -9.65
CA TYR A 161 -3.85 9.57 -9.61
C TYR A 161 -4.09 10.57 -10.74
N GLN A 162 -3.13 11.49 -10.94
CA GLN A 162 -3.25 12.52 -11.98
C GLN A 162 -3.22 11.90 -13.39
N LEU A 163 -2.43 10.86 -13.58
CA LEU A 163 -2.29 10.20 -14.88
C LEU A 163 -3.56 9.41 -15.21
N ASP A 164 -4.17 8.75 -14.22
CA ASP A 164 -5.36 7.92 -14.37
C ASP A 164 -6.62 8.72 -14.75
N VAL A 165 -6.62 10.05 -14.59
CA VAL A 165 -7.71 10.91 -15.09
C VAL A 165 -7.89 10.81 -16.61
N GLN A 166 -6.80 10.63 -17.35
CA GLN A 166 -6.82 10.62 -18.82
C GLN A 166 -6.44 9.25 -19.40
N TYR A 167 -5.62 8.51 -18.69
CA TYR A 167 -5.08 7.22 -19.12
C TYR A 167 -5.69 6.10 -18.26
N ALA A 168 -5.66 4.88 -18.77
CA ALA A 168 -5.99 3.70 -17.98
C ALA A 168 -4.70 3.18 -17.32
N VAL A 169 -4.51 3.47 -16.03
CA VAL A 169 -3.24 3.24 -15.34
C VAL A 169 -3.32 2.06 -14.39
N GLY A 170 -2.33 1.19 -14.46
CA GLY A 170 -2.09 0.15 -13.46
C GLY A 170 -0.68 0.22 -12.93
N ARG A 171 -0.41 -0.41 -11.79
CA ARG A 171 0.92 -0.43 -11.15
C ARG A 171 1.30 -1.83 -10.68
N ILE A 172 2.58 -2.19 -10.83
CA ILE A 172 3.18 -3.32 -10.10
C ILE A 172 4.51 -2.90 -9.48
N TRP A 173 4.75 -3.38 -8.26
CA TRP A 173 6.05 -3.27 -7.59
C TRP A 173 6.16 -4.41 -6.58
N PHE A 174 7.18 -5.25 -6.74
CA PHE A 174 7.46 -6.39 -5.87
C PHE A 174 8.88 -6.30 -5.32
N ASP A 175 9.17 -7.03 -4.25
CA ASP A 175 10.49 -7.00 -3.63
C ASP A 175 11.56 -7.75 -4.45
N THR A 176 11.16 -8.72 -5.29
CA THR A 176 12.08 -9.56 -6.08
C THR A 176 11.76 -9.55 -7.58
N PRO A 177 12.76 -9.54 -8.48
CA PRO A 177 12.55 -9.71 -9.93
C PRO A 177 11.76 -10.98 -10.28
N GLU A 178 11.89 -12.04 -9.48
CA GLU A 178 11.16 -13.29 -9.64
C GLU A 178 9.65 -13.10 -9.51
N ASP A 179 9.20 -12.26 -8.58
CA ASP A 179 7.78 -11.90 -8.44
C ASP A 179 7.23 -11.20 -9.69
N PHE A 180 8.02 -10.30 -10.31
CA PHE A 180 7.63 -9.65 -11.57
C PHE A 180 7.48 -10.67 -12.70
N ALA A 181 8.39 -11.64 -12.79
CA ALA A 181 8.32 -12.70 -13.79
C ALA A 181 7.12 -13.64 -13.54
N ARG A 182 6.83 -14.01 -12.28
CA ARG A 182 5.62 -14.78 -11.92
C ARG A 182 4.35 -14.04 -12.33
N TYR A 183 4.29 -12.74 -12.06
CA TYR A 183 3.16 -11.90 -12.47
C TYR A 183 3.00 -11.88 -14.00
N ALA A 184 4.06 -11.54 -14.73
CA ALA A 184 4.06 -11.48 -16.18
C ALA A 184 3.62 -12.81 -16.82
N GLN A 185 4.17 -13.94 -16.34
CA GLN A 185 3.81 -15.26 -16.83
C GLN A 185 2.36 -15.63 -16.50
N SER A 186 1.84 -15.21 -15.34
CA SER A 186 0.43 -15.44 -14.98
C SER A 186 -0.54 -14.72 -15.93
N VAL A 187 -0.25 -13.46 -16.26
CA VAL A 187 -1.03 -12.67 -17.22
C VAL A 187 -0.96 -13.30 -18.62
N VAL A 188 0.24 -13.60 -19.11
CA VAL A 188 0.43 -14.19 -20.44
C VAL A 188 -0.26 -15.55 -20.54
N ALA A 189 -0.12 -16.42 -19.54
CA ALA A 189 -0.78 -17.72 -19.54
C ALA A 189 -2.31 -17.58 -19.53
N ALA A 190 -2.86 -16.62 -18.78
CA ALA A 190 -4.31 -16.40 -18.77
C ALA A 190 -4.84 -15.98 -20.15
N GLU A 191 -4.15 -15.05 -20.82
CA GLU A 191 -4.64 -14.50 -22.08
C GLU A 191 -4.29 -15.37 -23.30
N ARG A 192 -3.06 -15.89 -23.36
CA ARG A 192 -2.55 -16.64 -24.51
C ARG A 192 -3.10 -18.06 -24.57
N ASP A 193 -3.25 -18.71 -23.41
CA ASP A 193 -3.81 -20.07 -23.35
C ASP A 193 -5.35 -20.06 -23.32
N GLY A 194 -5.97 -18.87 -23.34
CA GLY A 194 -7.42 -18.70 -23.41
C GLY A 194 -8.14 -19.16 -22.15
N LEU A 195 -7.64 -18.79 -20.97
CA LEU A 195 -8.26 -19.12 -19.69
C LEU A 195 -9.72 -18.64 -19.69
N ALA A 196 -10.65 -19.56 -19.39
CA ALA A 196 -12.07 -19.30 -19.30
C ALA A 196 -12.61 -19.89 -17.98
N LEU A 197 -12.88 -19.02 -17.02
CA LEU A 197 -13.38 -19.37 -15.70
C LEU A 197 -14.91 -19.47 -15.66
N ASN A 198 -15.41 -20.14 -14.62
CA ASN A 198 -16.83 -20.09 -14.29
C ASN A 198 -17.30 -18.64 -14.19
N ARG A 199 -18.54 -18.38 -14.60
CA ARG A 199 -19.21 -17.08 -14.52
C ARG A 199 -19.64 -16.75 -13.08
N ARG A 200 -18.72 -16.94 -12.13
CA ARG A 200 -18.93 -16.82 -10.69
C ARG A 200 -18.33 -15.52 -10.16
N ILE A 201 -19.12 -14.76 -9.41
CA ILE A 201 -18.69 -13.54 -8.69
C ILE A 201 -19.08 -13.70 -7.22
N ALA A 202 -18.14 -13.42 -6.32
CA ALA A 202 -18.38 -13.50 -4.88
C ALA A 202 -18.33 -12.11 -4.22
N PHE A 203 -19.20 -11.93 -3.24
CA PHE A 203 -19.28 -10.74 -2.40
C PHE A 203 -18.89 -11.08 -0.97
N PHE A 204 -18.10 -10.21 -0.33
CA PHE A 204 -17.66 -10.37 1.05
C PHE A 204 -17.90 -9.07 1.83
N GLY A 205 -18.50 -9.16 3.02
CA GLY A 205 -18.78 -7.99 3.85
C GLY A 205 -19.11 -8.35 5.31
N PRO A 206 -18.16 -8.21 6.25
CA PRO A 206 -18.41 -8.50 7.67
C PRO A 206 -19.34 -7.49 8.32
N ASP A 207 -19.74 -7.78 9.55
CA ASP A 207 -20.61 -6.93 10.37
C ASP A 207 -19.96 -6.81 11.75
N TYR A 208 -18.89 -6.01 11.78
CA TYR A 208 -18.02 -5.84 12.94
C TYR A 208 -18.44 -4.65 13.81
N ASP A 209 -18.68 -3.52 13.17
CA ASP A 209 -19.13 -2.25 13.75
C ASP A 209 -20.06 -1.51 12.78
N GLU A 210 -20.50 -0.30 13.16
CA GLU A 210 -21.41 0.50 12.32
C GLU A 210 -20.85 0.84 10.93
N SER A 211 -19.52 0.91 10.76
CA SER A 211 -18.89 1.21 9.46
C SER A 211 -19.04 0.03 8.52
N THR A 212 -18.69 -1.17 8.99
CA THR A 212 -18.83 -2.40 8.18
C THR A 212 -20.30 -2.79 7.96
N GLU A 213 -21.18 -2.56 8.93
CA GLU A 213 -22.63 -2.70 8.74
C GLU A 213 -23.11 -1.77 7.61
N LEU A 214 -22.67 -0.50 7.63
CA LEU A 214 -23.04 0.50 6.62
C LEU A 214 -22.60 0.07 5.23
N SER A 215 -21.34 -0.39 5.04
CA SER A 215 -20.88 -0.88 3.74
C SER A 215 -21.56 -2.19 3.33
N ARG A 216 -21.85 -3.10 4.27
CA ARG A 216 -22.57 -4.34 3.97
C ARG A 216 -23.96 -4.06 3.40
N VAL A 217 -24.76 -3.28 4.15
CA VAL A 217 -26.17 -3.01 3.82
C VAL A 217 -26.32 -2.10 2.61
N ASN A 218 -25.38 -1.17 2.40
CA ASN A 218 -25.55 -0.11 1.41
C ASN A 218 -24.63 -0.20 0.21
N LEU A 219 -23.63 -1.09 0.21
CA LEU A 219 -22.74 -1.32 -0.91
C LEU A 219 -22.74 -2.79 -1.33
N VAL A 220 -22.35 -3.71 -0.45
CA VAL A 220 -22.16 -5.13 -0.80
C VAL A 220 -23.47 -5.80 -1.21
N GLU A 221 -24.49 -5.77 -0.34
CA GLU A 221 -25.78 -6.42 -0.61
C GLU A 221 -26.51 -5.78 -1.82
N PRO A 222 -26.54 -4.44 -1.97
CA PRO A 222 -27.17 -3.84 -3.14
C PRO A 222 -26.43 -4.08 -4.45
N LEU A 223 -25.08 -4.14 -4.47
CA LEU A 223 -24.34 -4.49 -5.68
C LEU A 223 -24.60 -5.94 -6.09
N HIS A 224 -24.68 -6.86 -5.12
CA HIS A 224 -25.10 -8.22 -5.37
C HIS A 224 -26.49 -8.27 -6.01
N ASP A 225 -27.47 -7.57 -5.42
CA ASP A 225 -28.86 -7.56 -5.91
C ASP A 225 -28.99 -6.87 -7.28
N TYR A 226 -28.19 -5.84 -7.53
CA TYR A 226 -28.05 -5.20 -8.83
C TYR A 226 -27.59 -6.20 -9.88
N LEU A 227 -26.46 -6.88 -9.66
CA LEU A 227 -25.92 -7.85 -10.61
C LEU A 227 -26.84 -9.06 -10.80
N ALA A 228 -27.53 -9.52 -9.75
CA ALA A 228 -28.49 -10.61 -9.85
C ALA A 228 -29.64 -10.27 -10.82
N LYS A 229 -29.98 -8.98 -10.93
CA LYS A 229 -31.01 -8.47 -11.83
C LYS A 229 -30.46 -8.17 -13.23
N SER A 230 -29.28 -7.55 -13.35
CA SER A 230 -28.72 -7.12 -14.63
C SER A 230 -28.01 -8.24 -15.41
N HIS A 231 -27.46 -9.24 -14.71
CA HIS A 231 -26.74 -10.39 -15.30
C HIS A 231 -27.23 -11.73 -14.71
N PRO A 232 -28.45 -12.18 -15.09
CA PRO A 232 -29.08 -13.38 -14.53
C PRO A 232 -28.35 -14.70 -14.87
N ASP A 233 -27.36 -14.64 -15.77
CA ASP A 233 -26.51 -15.76 -16.17
C ASP A 233 -25.26 -15.93 -15.29
N LEU A 234 -25.02 -15.02 -14.34
CA LEU A 234 -23.93 -15.14 -13.37
C LEU A 234 -24.33 -16.00 -12.18
N GLU A 235 -23.36 -16.78 -11.69
CA GLU A 235 -23.43 -17.39 -10.36
C GLU A 235 -22.93 -16.38 -9.32
N LEU A 236 -23.85 -15.82 -8.53
CA LEU A 236 -23.51 -14.87 -7.48
C LEU A 236 -23.52 -15.54 -6.12
N THR A 237 -22.43 -15.37 -5.37
CA THR A 237 -22.32 -15.83 -3.98
C THR A 237 -22.03 -14.66 -3.05
N LYS A 238 -22.42 -14.77 -1.78
CA LYS A 238 -22.12 -13.75 -0.77
C LYS A 238 -21.79 -14.38 0.59
N GLN A 239 -20.74 -13.88 1.22
CA GLN A 239 -20.34 -14.19 2.59
C GLN A 239 -20.43 -12.89 3.38
N VAL A 240 -21.56 -12.67 4.06
CA VAL A 240 -21.86 -11.39 4.72
C VAL A 240 -22.23 -11.58 6.19
N GLY A 241 -22.02 -10.55 6.99
CA GLY A 241 -22.26 -10.56 8.42
C GLY A 241 -21.47 -11.67 9.13
N THR A 242 -22.15 -12.49 9.93
CA THR A 242 -21.53 -13.61 10.68
C THR A 242 -20.82 -14.65 9.80
N GLN A 243 -21.15 -14.72 8.51
CA GLN A 243 -20.55 -15.66 7.56
C GLN A 243 -19.23 -15.15 6.94
N ALA A 244 -18.96 -13.84 7.01
CA ALA A 244 -17.78 -13.19 6.44
C ALA A 244 -16.51 -13.46 7.29
N THR A 245 -16.22 -14.72 7.54
CA THR A 245 -15.13 -15.16 8.41
C THR A 245 -13.81 -15.20 7.65
N LYS A 246 -12.70 -15.22 8.38
CA LYS A 246 -11.36 -15.34 7.78
C LYS A 246 -11.21 -16.62 6.95
N ALA A 247 -11.79 -17.74 7.39
CA ALA A 247 -11.81 -18.99 6.65
C ALA A 247 -12.63 -18.88 5.35
N ALA A 248 -13.78 -18.21 5.39
CA ALA A 248 -14.58 -17.97 4.18
C ALA A 248 -13.80 -17.11 3.17
N LEU A 249 -13.05 -16.09 3.64
CA LEU A 249 -12.22 -15.29 2.75
C LEU A 249 -11.06 -16.10 2.15
N ALA A 250 -10.45 -17.02 2.91
CA ALA A 250 -9.43 -17.94 2.39
C ALA A 250 -9.97 -18.81 1.24
N GLU A 251 -11.21 -19.30 1.34
CA GLU A 251 -11.85 -20.08 0.27
C GLU A 251 -12.05 -19.25 -1.01
N LEU A 252 -12.38 -17.97 -0.86
CA LEU A 252 -12.53 -17.03 -1.98
C LEU A 252 -11.18 -16.60 -2.58
N LEU A 253 -10.11 -16.57 -1.78
CA LEU A 253 -8.76 -16.15 -2.18
C LEU A 253 -7.82 -17.35 -2.42
N GLY A 254 -8.29 -18.32 -3.20
CA GLY A 254 -7.46 -19.44 -3.70
C GLY A 254 -7.91 -20.84 -3.29
N GLY A 255 -8.92 -20.97 -2.42
CA GLY A 255 -9.49 -22.26 -2.02
C GLY A 255 -10.45 -22.90 -3.03
N ALA A 256 -11.43 -23.64 -2.54
CA ALA A 256 -12.42 -24.36 -3.34
C ALA A 256 -13.40 -23.44 -4.06
N GLU A 257 -13.77 -22.33 -3.41
CA GLU A 257 -14.83 -21.44 -3.85
C GLU A 257 -14.34 -20.22 -4.66
N THR A 258 -13.08 -20.20 -5.06
CA THR A 258 -12.44 -19.04 -5.71
C THR A 258 -13.19 -18.61 -6.98
N PRO A 259 -13.84 -17.42 -6.98
CA PRO A 259 -14.63 -16.90 -8.09
C PRO A 259 -13.73 -16.30 -9.18
N ALA A 260 -14.28 -15.89 -10.32
CA ALA A 260 -13.51 -15.08 -11.28
C ALA A 260 -13.26 -13.66 -10.75
N LEU A 261 -14.24 -13.10 -10.02
CA LEU A 261 -14.17 -11.80 -9.36
C LEU A 261 -14.60 -11.93 -7.90
N VAL A 262 -13.83 -11.35 -6.98
CA VAL A 262 -14.26 -11.13 -5.59
C VAL A 262 -14.39 -9.63 -5.32
N PHE A 263 -15.53 -9.20 -4.81
CA PHE A 263 -15.75 -7.85 -4.29
C PHE A 263 -15.87 -7.91 -2.77
N SER A 264 -15.00 -7.21 -2.05
CA SER A 264 -15.03 -7.11 -0.59
C SER A 264 -15.25 -5.67 -0.18
N ALA A 265 -16.11 -5.44 0.80
CA ALA A 265 -16.12 -4.20 1.57
C ALA A 265 -15.97 -4.49 3.06
N SER A 266 -14.86 -4.04 3.63
CA SER A 266 -14.51 -4.26 5.04
C SER A 266 -13.64 -3.13 5.57
N HIS A 267 -13.22 -3.24 6.82
CA HIS A 267 -12.08 -2.47 7.29
C HIS A 267 -10.76 -2.98 6.68
N GLY A 268 -9.82 -2.05 6.50
CA GLY A 268 -8.41 -2.36 6.38
C GLY A 268 -7.68 -2.22 7.72
N GLU A 269 -6.78 -3.15 8.03
CA GLU A 269 -5.97 -3.07 9.25
C GLU A 269 -5.01 -1.87 9.19
N PHE A 270 -4.97 -1.10 10.26
CA PHE A 270 -4.09 0.04 10.45
C PHE A 270 -3.00 -0.29 11.49
N PHE A 271 -1.76 0.00 11.11
CA PHE A 271 -0.59 -0.12 11.97
C PHE A 271 0.08 1.24 12.06
N SER A 272 0.34 1.72 13.27
CA SER A 272 1.01 3.01 13.48
C SER A 272 2.47 2.97 12.98
N PRO A 273 3.06 4.10 12.57
CA PRO A 273 4.47 4.18 12.19
C PRO A 273 5.38 3.53 13.23
N GLY A 274 6.29 2.66 12.77
CA GLY A 274 7.26 1.96 13.61
C GLY A 274 6.71 0.75 14.38
N GLN A 275 5.42 0.40 14.24
CA GLN A 275 4.93 -0.88 14.75
C GLN A 275 5.47 -2.06 13.93
N PRO A 276 5.74 -3.21 14.56
CA PRO A 276 6.04 -4.45 13.84
C PRO A 276 4.91 -4.80 12.87
N LEU A 277 5.25 -5.44 11.75
CA LEU A 277 4.30 -5.91 10.74
C LEU A 277 3.56 -4.80 9.98
N GLN A 278 3.95 -3.53 10.13
CA GLN A 278 3.29 -2.43 9.43
C GLN A 278 3.28 -2.65 7.91
N ARG A 279 4.42 -3.02 7.31
CA ARG A 279 4.51 -3.20 5.85
C ARG A 279 3.75 -4.45 5.40
N GLU A 280 3.83 -5.49 6.22
CA GLU A 280 3.33 -6.83 5.93
C GLU A 280 1.79 -6.92 6.08
N HIS A 281 1.20 -6.20 7.03
CA HIS A 281 -0.20 -6.36 7.41
C HIS A 281 -1.07 -5.12 7.26
N MET A 282 -0.51 -3.92 7.03
CA MET A 282 -1.32 -2.73 6.75
C MET A 282 -2.21 -2.95 5.51
N GLY A 283 -3.49 -2.61 5.63
CA GLY A 283 -4.49 -2.83 4.59
C GLY A 283 -5.00 -4.27 4.47
N ALA A 284 -4.63 -5.17 5.40
CA ALA A 284 -5.23 -6.50 5.50
C ALA A 284 -6.75 -6.41 5.68
N VAL A 285 -7.48 -7.38 5.13
CA VAL A 285 -8.96 -7.35 5.14
C VAL A 285 -9.47 -7.84 6.48
N HIS A 286 -10.19 -6.98 7.21
CA HIS A 286 -10.85 -7.38 8.45
C HIS A 286 -11.97 -8.39 8.18
N CYS A 287 -12.16 -9.33 9.09
CA CYS A 287 -13.02 -10.49 8.98
C CYS A 287 -13.81 -10.70 10.28
N GLN A 288 -14.96 -11.34 10.16
CA GLN A 288 -15.85 -11.62 11.28
C GLN A 288 -15.34 -12.77 12.18
N ASP A 289 -15.53 -12.64 13.50
CA ASP A 289 -15.41 -13.77 14.44
C ASP A 289 -16.67 -14.66 14.36
N PRO A 290 -16.54 -15.97 14.09
CA PRO A 290 -17.65 -16.91 14.25
C PRO A 290 -18.23 -16.95 15.68
N GLY A 291 -17.42 -16.64 16.71
CA GLY A 291 -17.82 -16.65 18.12
C GLY A 291 -18.36 -15.32 18.65
N GLY A 292 -18.45 -14.28 17.82
CA GLY A 292 -18.72 -12.90 18.24
C GLY A 292 -17.49 -12.20 18.84
N HIS A 293 -17.62 -10.90 19.12
CA HIS A 293 -16.48 -10.06 19.54
C HIS A 293 -15.99 -10.44 20.95
N ASP A 294 -14.85 -11.13 21.04
CA ASP A 294 -14.12 -11.26 22.29
C ASP A 294 -13.19 -10.05 22.49
N LEU A 295 -13.74 -8.99 23.10
CA LEU A 295 -13.00 -7.77 23.46
C LEU A 295 -11.78 -8.04 24.37
N ARG A 296 -11.69 -9.22 25.02
CA ARG A 296 -10.51 -9.62 25.82
C ARG A 296 -9.38 -10.16 24.93
N ALA A 297 -9.71 -10.90 23.87
CA ALA A 297 -8.75 -11.37 22.86
C ALA A 297 -8.12 -10.20 22.08
N ILE A 298 -8.91 -9.15 21.83
CA ILE A 298 -8.44 -7.89 21.25
C ILE A 298 -7.36 -7.24 22.11
N ARG A 299 -7.58 -7.16 23.43
CA ARG A 299 -6.65 -6.54 24.40
C ARG A 299 -5.39 -7.36 24.69
N SER A 300 -5.36 -8.64 24.31
CA SER A 300 -4.22 -9.54 24.55
C SER A 300 -3.31 -9.73 23.32
N GLY A 301 -3.52 -8.94 22.25
CA GLY A 301 -2.76 -9.08 21.00
C GLY A 301 -3.17 -10.27 20.12
N ALA A 302 -4.28 -10.95 20.42
CA ALA A 302 -4.81 -12.06 19.63
C ALA A 302 -5.66 -11.60 18.42
N LEU A 303 -5.33 -10.42 17.86
CA LEU A 303 -6.06 -9.78 16.77
C LEU A 303 -5.85 -10.44 15.40
N ARG A 304 -4.78 -11.23 15.25
CA ARG A 304 -4.42 -11.91 13.99
C ARG A 304 -5.51 -12.84 13.41
N LYS A 305 -6.40 -13.36 14.24
CA LYS A 305 -7.52 -14.21 13.79
C LYS A 305 -8.65 -13.42 13.12
N TYR A 306 -8.66 -12.09 13.26
CA TYR A 306 -9.70 -11.19 12.77
C TYR A 306 -9.40 -10.54 11.44
N TYR A 307 -8.24 -10.78 10.84
CA TYR A 307 -7.94 -10.22 9.52
C TYR A 307 -7.17 -11.19 8.66
N PHE A 308 -7.31 -11.00 7.36
CA PHE A 308 -6.62 -11.75 6.31
C PHE A 308 -5.53 -10.87 5.69
N SER A 309 -4.26 -11.22 5.94
CA SER A 309 -3.07 -10.57 5.38
C SER A 309 -2.43 -11.42 4.29
N GLY A 310 -1.34 -10.93 3.67
CA GLY A 310 -0.59 -11.69 2.67
C GLY A 310 -0.08 -13.04 3.20
N ASP A 311 0.28 -13.11 4.49
CA ASP A 311 0.74 -14.32 5.17
C ASP A 311 -0.31 -15.43 5.26
N ASP A 312 -1.60 -15.11 5.10
CA ASP A 312 -2.68 -16.10 5.12
C ASP A 312 -2.93 -16.75 3.76
N LEU A 313 -2.29 -16.25 2.70
CA LEU A 313 -2.41 -16.87 1.38
C LEU A 313 -1.83 -18.28 1.44
N ASP A 314 -2.69 -19.26 1.13
CA ASP A 314 -2.25 -20.64 1.08
C ASP A 314 -1.11 -20.77 0.07
N PRO A 315 0.04 -21.35 0.43
CA PRO A 315 1.14 -21.62 -0.48
C PRO A 315 0.69 -22.32 -1.79
N ASP A 316 -0.40 -23.09 -1.73
CA ASP A 316 -1.04 -23.82 -2.82
C ASP A 316 -2.30 -23.15 -3.40
N ALA A 317 -2.56 -21.89 -3.05
CA ALA A 317 -3.71 -21.11 -3.50
C ALA A 317 -3.86 -21.08 -5.03
N ARG A 318 -5.09 -21.28 -5.50
CA ARG A 318 -5.46 -21.30 -6.92
C ARG A 318 -5.99 -19.96 -7.38
N LEU A 319 -5.10 -18.97 -7.50
CA LEU A 319 -5.46 -17.58 -7.80
C LEU A 319 -5.48 -17.24 -9.29
N HIS A 320 -4.91 -18.11 -10.15
CA HIS A 320 -4.71 -17.82 -11.58
C HIS A 320 -5.97 -17.40 -12.33
N GLY A 321 -6.08 -16.13 -12.71
CA GLY A 321 -7.25 -15.55 -13.39
C GLY A 321 -8.21 -14.77 -12.48
N LEU A 322 -7.96 -14.68 -11.17
CA LEU A 322 -8.77 -13.89 -10.24
C LEU A 322 -8.58 -12.39 -10.52
N ILE A 323 -9.65 -11.62 -10.43
CA ILE A 323 -9.61 -10.19 -10.15
C ILE A 323 -10.21 -9.98 -8.76
N ALA A 324 -9.57 -9.14 -7.94
CA ALA A 324 -10.09 -8.77 -6.62
C ALA A 324 -10.38 -7.27 -6.54
N PHE A 325 -11.49 -6.89 -5.93
CA PHE A 325 -11.80 -5.51 -5.59
C PHE A 325 -11.96 -5.42 -4.07
N PHE A 326 -11.02 -4.74 -3.42
CA PHE A 326 -11.03 -4.50 -1.98
C PHE A 326 -11.39 -3.05 -1.65
N PHE A 327 -12.64 -2.83 -1.24
CA PHE A 327 -13.06 -1.62 -0.54
C PHE A 327 -12.63 -1.73 0.94
N GLY A 328 -11.73 -0.85 1.36
CA GLY A 328 -11.20 -0.80 2.72
C GLY A 328 -9.91 0.03 2.77
N CYS A 329 -9.63 0.66 3.91
CA CYS A 329 -8.47 1.54 4.04
C CYS A 329 -7.16 0.81 3.73
N TYR A 330 -6.26 1.48 3.03
CA TYR A 330 -4.91 1.00 2.70
C TYR A 330 -4.87 -0.30 1.89
N SER A 331 -6.00 -0.76 1.33
CA SER A 331 -6.10 -2.06 0.65
C SER A 331 -5.25 -2.17 -0.62
N ALA A 332 -4.89 -1.05 -1.24
CA ALA A 332 -3.89 -1.00 -2.32
C ALA A 332 -2.49 -0.56 -1.81
N GLY A 333 -2.44 0.28 -0.79
CA GLY A 333 -1.19 0.74 -0.20
C GLY A 333 -1.31 1.98 0.65
N THR A 334 -0.16 2.43 1.15
CA THR A 334 -0.06 3.48 2.17
C THR A 334 0.87 4.60 1.69
N PRO A 335 0.41 5.86 1.66
CA PRO A 335 1.29 7.00 1.46
C PRO A 335 2.08 7.29 2.74
N ALA A 336 3.23 7.97 2.64
CA ALA A 336 3.99 8.35 3.83
C ALA A 336 3.19 9.28 4.76
N ARG A 337 2.32 10.12 4.18
CA ARG A 337 1.52 11.10 4.91
C ARG A 337 0.05 10.92 4.62
N ASP A 338 -0.75 11.13 5.65
CA ASP A 338 -2.21 11.14 5.62
C ASP A 338 -2.72 12.27 4.72
N SER A 339 -3.41 11.88 3.67
CA SER A 339 -4.09 12.76 2.71
C SER A 339 -5.13 13.69 3.35
N PHE A 340 -5.57 13.37 4.57
CA PHE A 340 -6.64 14.05 5.30
C PHE A 340 -6.12 14.88 6.50
N ALA A 341 -4.81 14.87 6.80
CA ALA A 341 -4.22 15.60 7.93
C ALA A 341 -3.59 16.96 7.53
N ARG A 342 -3.49 17.89 8.50
CA ARG A 342 -2.79 19.18 8.36
C ARG A 342 -1.28 19.00 8.16
N TYR A 343 -0.69 19.83 7.30
CA TYR A 343 0.72 20.23 7.38
C TYR A 343 0.80 21.76 7.52
N ASP A 344 1.22 22.24 8.70
CA ASP A 344 1.42 23.67 8.95
C ASP A 344 2.83 24.10 8.49
N ARG A 345 2.95 24.74 7.32
CA ARG A 345 4.22 25.35 6.87
C ARG A 345 4.62 26.59 7.69
N SER A 346 3.70 27.21 8.43
CA SER A 346 3.95 28.41 9.24
C SER A 346 4.56 28.11 10.62
N ALA A 347 4.68 26.83 10.99
CA ALA A 347 5.34 26.34 12.21
C ALA A 347 6.85 26.66 12.32
N LYS A 348 7.39 27.55 11.48
CA LYS A 348 8.62 28.30 11.79
C LYS A 348 8.40 29.41 12.84
N ARG A 349 7.17 29.72 13.25
CA ARG A 349 6.87 30.83 14.18
C ARG A 349 5.67 30.56 15.11
N ILE A 350 5.65 29.51 15.92
CA ILE A 350 4.79 29.51 17.13
C ILE A 350 5.50 28.82 18.29
N ASP A 351 6.10 29.64 19.12
CA ASP A 351 6.53 29.42 20.49
C ASP A 351 5.32 29.51 21.44
N SER A 352 4.60 28.40 21.66
CA SER A 352 3.73 28.30 22.83
C SER A 352 3.44 26.84 23.21
N GLU A 353 3.42 26.57 24.52
CA GLU A 353 3.22 25.26 25.18
C GLU A 353 1.94 24.48 24.79
N THR A 354 1.06 25.01 23.94
CA THR A 354 -0.15 24.32 23.46
C THR A 354 0.08 23.45 22.23
N SER A 355 1.21 23.59 21.53
CA SER A 355 1.58 22.75 20.38
C SER A 355 2.16 21.37 20.77
N LEU A 356 2.38 21.12 22.07
CA LEU A 356 3.02 19.90 22.60
C LEU A 356 2.15 18.63 22.53
N ARG A 357 0.90 18.71 22.03
CA ARG A 357 0.05 17.52 21.82
C ARG A 357 0.02 17.00 20.38
N GLN A 358 0.54 17.75 19.41
CA GLN A 358 0.63 17.33 18.01
C GLN A 358 2.00 17.71 17.47
N GLY A 359 3.00 16.88 17.79
CA GLY A 359 4.37 17.05 17.31
C GLY A 359 4.50 16.82 15.79
N PRO A 360 5.71 16.95 15.23
CA PRO A 360 6.03 16.77 13.80
C PRO A 360 5.66 15.39 13.19
N GLN A 361 5.09 14.47 13.97
CA GLN A 361 4.52 13.19 13.55
C GLN A 361 2.99 13.22 13.30
N ALA A 362 2.30 14.34 13.55
CA ALA A 362 0.87 14.45 13.23
C ALA A 362 0.66 14.27 11.71
N GLY A 363 -0.01 13.17 11.33
CA GLY A 363 -0.29 12.83 9.93
C GLY A 363 0.78 11.98 9.22
N LEU A 364 1.82 11.49 9.92
CA LEU A 364 2.69 10.45 9.37
C LEU A 364 1.98 9.09 9.44
N LEU A 365 1.86 8.40 8.32
CA LEU A 365 1.30 7.05 8.24
C LEU A 365 2.38 5.98 8.15
N SER A 366 3.49 6.29 7.48
CA SER A 366 4.65 5.41 7.37
C SER A 366 5.92 6.23 7.10
N ASP A 367 7.08 5.68 7.46
CA ASP A 367 8.37 6.33 7.17
C ASP A 367 8.65 6.41 5.66
N THR A 368 8.22 5.37 4.93
CA THR A 368 8.27 5.31 3.46
C THR A 368 6.93 4.81 2.91
N PRO A 369 6.47 5.34 1.77
CA PRO A 369 5.24 4.86 1.15
C PRO A 369 5.43 3.43 0.59
N PHE A 370 4.41 2.58 0.68
CA PHE A 370 4.49 1.18 0.22
C PHE A 370 3.15 0.67 -0.36
N LEU A 371 3.22 -0.36 -1.23
CA LEU A 371 2.06 -1.12 -1.69
C LEU A 371 1.65 -2.13 -0.61
N ALA A 372 0.36 -2.42 -0.50
CA ALA A 372 -0.12 -3.42 0.45
C ALA A 372 0.40 -4.83 0.09
N ALA A 373 0.78 -5.60 1.11
CA ALA A 373 1.37 -6.92 0.91
C ALA A 373 0.37 -7.97 0.40
N LEU A 374 -0.91 -7.89 0.80
CA LEU A 374 -1.94 -8.83 0.35
C LEU A 374 -2.13 -8.78 -1.19
N PRO A 375 -2.38 -7.62 -1.82
CA PRO A 375 -2.38 -7.53 -3.29
C PRO A 375 -1.09 -8.02 -3.93
N SER A 376 0.07 -7.68 -3.35
CA SER A 376 1.37 -8.09 -3.87
C SER A 376 1.49 -9.61 -3.93
N GLY A 377 1.15 -10.30 -2.83
CA GLY A 377 1.13 -11.76 -2.76
C GLY A 377 0.07 -12.41 -3.66
N LEU A 378 -1.09 -11.77 -3.86
CA LEU A 378 -2.10 -12.25 -4.80
C LEU A 378 -1.58 -12.23 -6.24
N LEU A 379 -0.94 -11.13 -6.66
CA LEU A 379 -0.45 -10.93 -8.02
C LEU A 379 0.78 -11.81 -8.33
N SER A 380 1.70 -11.98 -7.38
CA SER A 380 2.95 -12.71 -7.61
C SER A 380 2.91 -14.19 -7.18
N HIS A 381 1.73 -14.73 -6.89
CA HIS A 381 1.58 -16.07 -6.33
C HIS A 381 2.24 -17.17 -7.19
N ARG A 382 3.00 -18.07 -6.55
CA ARG A 382 3.86 -19.05 -7.21
C ARG A 382 3.16 -20.16 -8.01
N ARG A 383 1.84 -20.31 -7.87
CA ARG A 383 1.03 -21.27 -8.66
C ARG A 383 0.18 -20.60 -9.74
N GLY A 384 0.52 -19.36 -10.08
CA GLY A 384 -0.27 -18.48 -10.92
C GLY A 384 -1.08 -17.51 -10.08
N GLY A 385 -0.79 -16.22 -10.25
CA GLY A 385 -1.38 -15.12 -9.49
C GLY A 385 -2.71 -14.63 -10.01
N ALA A 386 -3.37 -13.80 -9.20
CA ALA A 386 -4.44 -12.92 -9.64
C ALA A 386 -3.93 -12.02 -10.79
N LEU A 387 -4.84 -11.62 -11.69
CA LEU A 387 -4.50 -10.78 -12.84
C LEU A 387 -4.39 -9.31 -12.45
N ALA A 388 -5.27 -8.86 -11.56
CA ALA A 388 -5.29 -7.51 -11.05
C ALA A 388 -6.03 -7.42 -9.71
N VAL A 389 -5.73 -6.37 -8.95
CA VAL A 389 -6.43 -5.97 -7.73
C VAL A 389 -6.82 -4.51 -7.85
N ILE A 390 -8.10 -4.19 -7.61
CA ILE A 390 -8.57 -2.83 -7.37
C ILE A 390 -8.58 -2.64 -5.86
N GLY A 391 -7.95 -1.57 -5.39
CA GLY A 391 -7.94 -1.23 -3.98
C GLY A 391 -7.89 0.27 -3.77
N ASN A 392 -7.95 0.70 -2.52
CA ASN A 392 -7.88 2.10 -2.15
C ASN A 392 -6.54 2.40 -1.48
N VAL A 393 -5.94 3.51 -1.86
CA VAL A 393 -4.75 4.06 -1.21
C VAL A 393 -5.22 4.98 -0.10
N ASP A 394 -4.54 4.90 1.05
CA ASP A 394 -4.86 5.72 2.22
C ASP A 394 -6.21 5.33 2.83
N ARG A 395 -7.19 6.23 2.89
CA ARG A 395 -8.43 6.03 3.64
C ARG A 395 -9.63 5.89 2.72
N THR A 396 -10.45 4.88 2.95
CA THR A 396 -11.75 4.69 2.28
C THR A 396 -12.91 5.05 3.19
N TRP A 397 -13.82 5.89 2.68
CA TRP A 397 -14.87 6.53 3.48
C TRP A 397 -16.25 6.15 2.94
N SER A 398 -17.29 6.35 3.74
CA SER A 398 -18.66 6.16 3.25
C SER A 398 -19.04 7.11 2.09
N PHE A 399 -18.24 8.15 1.83
CA PHE A 399 -18.40 9.04 0.69
C PHE A 399 -18.30 8.36 -0.66
N SER A 400 -17.59 7.22 -0.77
CA SER A 400 -17.53 6.50 -2.04
C SER A 400 -18.90 6.04 -2.49
N PHE A 401 -19.87 5.91 -1.59
CA PHE A 401 -21.21 5.43 -1.93
C PHE A 401 -22.36 6.23 -1.30
N ARG A 402 -22.10 7.39 -0.68
CA ARG A 402 -23.11 8.28 -0.07
C ARG A 402 -22.84 9.75 -0.38
N TRP A 403 -23.90 10.50 -0.70
CA TRP A 403 -23.84 11.93 -0.96
C TRP A 403 -24.92 12.74 -0.25
N GLY A 404 -24.71 13.04 1.04
CA GLY A 404 -25.59 13.91 1.83
C GLY A 404 -27.08 13.58 1.66
N ARG A 405 -27.89 14.58 1.30
CA ARG A 405 -29.34 14.42 1.06
C ARG A 405 -29.68 13.69 -0.24
N ALA A 406 -28.74 13.55 -1.17
CA ALA A 406 -28.94 12.79 -2.41
C ALA A 406 -28.92 11.27 -2.17
N GLY A 407 -28.54 10.82 -0.96
CA GLY A 407 -28.59 9.42 -0.57
C GLY A 407 -27.43 8.61 -1.10
N PHE A 408 -27.67 7.33 -1.41
CA PHE A 408 -26.64 6.39 -1.87
C PHE A 408 -26.32 6.60 -3.35
N GLN A 409 -25.03 6.56 -3.70
CA GLN A 409 -24.48 6.82 -5.03
C GLN A 409 -23.52 5.68 -5.40
N ARG A 410 -24.03 4.61 -6.01
CA ARG A 410 -23.26 3.38 -6.29
C ARG A 410 -22.87 3.24 -7.76
N ASP A 411 -23.26 4.19 -8.60
CA ASP A 411 -23.20 4.10 -10.05
C ASP A 411 -21.78 3.84 -10.57
N VAL A 412 -20.75 4.37 -9.90
CA VAL A 412 -19.35 4.09 -10.27
C VAL A 412 -18.96 2.63 -10.04
N PHE A 413 -19.45 2.00 -8.96
CA PHE A 413 -19.22 0.58 -8.68
C PHE A 413 -20.03 -0.31 -9.64
N GLU A 414 -21.31 0.01 -9.83
CA GLU A 414 -22.19 -0.70 -10.78
C GLU A 414 -21.60 -0.67 -12.19
N SER A 415 -21.15 0.51 -12.64
CA SER A 415 -20.51 0.70 -13.95
C SER A 415 -19.21 -0.10 -14.09
N ALA A 416 -18.33 -0.07 -13.08
CA ALA A 416 -17.07 -0.81 -13.14
C ALA A 416 -17.30 -2.32 -13.20
N LEU A 417 -18.22 -2.85 -12.40
CA LEU A 417 -18.59 -4.27 -12.42
C LEU A 417 -19.19 -4.67 -13.77
N ASP A 418 -20.11 -3.86 -14.32
CA ASP A 418 -20.70 -4.11 -15.64
C ASP A 418 -19.66 -4.11 -16.74
N GLN A 419 -18.70 -3.17 -16.73
CA GLN A 419 -17.62 -3.12 -17.72
C GLN A 419 -16.71 -4.34 -17.61
N LEU A 420 -16.34 -4.78 -16.40
CA LEU A 420 -15.54 -5.99 -16.19
C LEU A 420 -16.27 -7.25 -16.70
N ILE A 421 -17.56 -7.40 -16.38
CA ILE A 421 -18.40 -8.53 -16.82
C ILE A 421 -18.57 -8.52 -18.34
N ALA A 422 -18.70 -7.33 -18.94
CA ALA A 422 -18.75 -7.15 -20.39
C ALA A 422 -17.39 -7.36 -21.08
N GLY A 423 -16.34 -7.71 -20.33
CA GLY A 423 -15.02 -8.06 -20.83
C GLY A 423 -14.17 -6.85 -21.20
N SER A 424 -14.47 -5.63 -20.72
CA SER A 424 -13.59 -4.47 -20.87
C SER A 424 -12.27 -4.69 -20.11
N PRO A 425 -11.14 -4.14 -20.58
CA PRO A 425 -9.92 -4.12 -19.78
C PRO A 425 -10.14 -3.38 -18.47
N ILE A 426 -9.50 -3.85 -17.40
CA ILE A 426 -9.73 -3.35 -16.05
C ILE A 426 -9.47 -1.84 -15.92
N GLY A 427 -8.44 -1.31 -16.58
CA GLY A 427 -8.16 0.12 -16.50
C GLY A 427 -9.28 0.98 -17.08
N SER A 428 -9.84 0.61 -18.24
CA SER A 428 -11.00 1.31 -18.81
C SER A 428 -12.31 1.02 -18.06
N ALA A 429 -12.40 -0.09 -17.33
CA ALA A 429 -13.55 -0.35 -16.48
C ALA A 429 -13.61 0.63 -15.28
N MET A 430 -12.47 1.23 -14.91
CA MET A 430 -12.38 2.23 -13.84
C MET A 430 -12.67 3.67 -14.30
N GLU A 431 -12.98 3.91 -15.58
CA GLU A 431 -13.21 5.27 -16.11
C GLU A 431 -14.26 6.06 -15.31
N ALA A 432 -15.36 5.41 -14.88
CA ALA A 432 -16.38 6.07 -14.06
C ALA A 432 -15.86 6.55 -12.68
N PHE A 433 -14.88 5.86 -12.10
CA PHE A 433 -14.21 6.34 -10.88
C PHE A 433 -13.31 7.54 -11.19
N ASN A 434 -12.58 7.49 -12.31
CA ASN A 434 -11.66 8.55 -12.72
C ASN A 434 -12.41 9.84 -13.09
N GLU A 435 -13.56 9.73 -13.78
CA GLU A 435 -14.47 10.83 -14.08
C GLU A 435 -15.02 11.46 -12.80
N ARG A 436 -15.44 10.63 -11.83
CA ARG A 436 -15.91 11.13 -10.53
C ARG A 436 -14.81 11.85 -9.76
N TYR A 437 -13.59 11.35 -9.77
CA TYR A 437 -12.45 12.04 -9.19
C TYR A 437 -12.23 13.40 -9.87
N ALA A 438 -12.24 13.44 -11.20
CA ALA A 438 -12.06 14.68 -11.95
C ALA A 438 -13.18 15.71 -11.68
N GLU A 439 -14.44 15.28 -11.60
CA GLU A 439 -15.59 16.13 -11.25
C GLU A 439 -15.41 16.76 -9.87
N LEU A 440 -15.13 15.94 -8.85
CA LEU A 440 -14.95 16.40 -7.47
C LEU A 440 -13.73 17.31 -7.32
N ALA A 441 -12.65 17.03 -8.06
CA ALA A 441 -11.47 17.89 -8.09
C ALA A 441 -11.78 19.28 -8.66
N VAL A 442 -12.50 19.31 -9.78
CA VAL A 442 -12.93 20.56 -10.41
C VAL A 442 -13.84 21.38 -9.49
N GLU A 443 -14.81 20.74 -8.84
CA GLU A 443 -15.71 21.42 -7.90
C GLU A 443 -14.93 21.95 -6.69
N LEU A 444 -14.03 21.13 -6.12
CA LEU A 444 -13.21 21.52 -4.97
C LEU A 444 -12.27 22.68 -5.28
N ALA A 445 -11.61 22.65 -6.44
CA ALA A 445 -10.72 23.73 -6.88
C ALA A 445 -11.49 25.05 -7.01
N ALA A 446 -12.68 25.02 -7.64
CA ALA A 446 -13.52 26.20 -7.80
C ALA A 446 -14.02 26.76 -6.45
N GLU A 447 -14.40 25.89 -5.51
CA GLU A 447 -14.86 26.32 -4.20
C GLU A 447 -13.73 26.95 -3.37
N LEU A 448 -12.50 26.42 -3.49
CA LEU A 448 -11.31 26.98 -2.86
C LEU A 448 -10.90 28.33 -3.46
N ASP A 449 -10.94 28.47 -4.79
CA ASP A 449 -10.68 29.76 -5.47
C ASP A 449 -11.71 30.83 -5.06
N ASP A 450 -12.99 30.48 -5.00
CA ASP A 450 -14.04 31.39 -4.52
C ASP A 450 -13.79 31.83 -3.06
N ILE A 451 -13.32 30.92 -2.18
CA ILE A 451 -12.96 31.22 -0.78
C ILE A 451 -11.80 32.21 -0.73
N ASP A 452 -10.78 32.02 -1.55
CA ASP A 452 -9.64 32.94 -1.66
C ASP A 452 -10.09 34.33 -2.13
N HIS A 453 -11.15 34.40 -2.94
CA HIS A 453 -11.81 35.65 -3.36
C HIS A 453 -12.89 36.17 -2.39
N GLY A 454 -12.99 35.59 -1.18
CA GLY A 454 -13.80 36.09 -0.09
C GLY A 454 -15.22 35.51 0.03
N LYS A 455 -15.55 34.45 -0.74
CA LYS A 455 -16.81 33.70 -0.56
C LYS A 455 -16.83 33.08 0.84
N ARG A 456 -17.96 33.24 1.52
CA ARG A 456 -18.24 32.51 2.76
C ARG A 456 -18.92 31.20 2.40
N VAL A 457 -18.18 30.11 2.53
CA VAL A 457 -18.68 28.76 2.24
C VAL A 457 -19.17 28.09 3.51
N ALA A 458 -20.25 27.33 3.41
CA ALA A 458 -20.71 26.48 4.48
C ALA A 458 -19.63 25.43 4.75
N GLU A 459 -19.00 25.51 5.93
CA GLU A 459 -17.90 24.64 6.32
C GLU A 459 -18.17 23.16 6.04
N ARG A 460 -19.37 22.69 6.40
CA ARG A 460 -19.79 21.30 6.19
C ARG A 460 -19.72 20.86 4.72
N GLU A 461 -20.08 21.73 3.78
CA GLU A 461 -20.07 21.38 2.35
C GLU A 461 -18.63 21.26 1.85
N LEU A 462 -17.76 22.19 2.24
CA LEU A 462 -16.33 22.14 1.92
C LEU A 462 -15.64 20.87 2.48
N ALA A 463 -15.94 20.51 3.74
CA ALA A 463 -15.42 19.28 4.35
C ALA A 463 -15.86 18.00 3.65
N ARG A 464 -17.13 17.95 3.24
CA ARG A 464 -17.68 16.83 2.47
C ARG A 464 -16.98 16.71 1.12
N LEU A 465 -16.86 17.83 0.41
CA LEU A 465 -16.27 17.86 -0.93
C LEU A 465 -14.78 17.45 -0.91
N TRP A 466 -14.00 17.99 0.05
CA TRP A 466 -12.61 17.59 0.27
C TRP A 466 -12.46 16.10 0.55
N ALA A 467 -13.28 15.56 1.46
CA ALA A 467 -13.21 14.16 1.83
C ALA A 467 -13.60 13.24 0.67
N ALA A 468 -14.66 13.57 -0.07
CA ALA A 468 -15.09 12.82 -1.23
C ALA A 468 -14.06 12.85 -2.37
N HIS A 469 -13.42 13.99 -2.61
CA HIS A 469 -12.31 14.12 -3.56
C HIS A 469 -11.15 13.18 -3.23
N ASN A 470 -10.66 13.22 -1.99
CA ASN A 470 -9.52 12.40 -1.56
C ASN A 470 -9.84 10.91 -1.48
N ASP A 471 -11.10 10.56 -1.24
CA ASP A 471 -11.57 9.17 -1.30
C ASP A 471 -11.65 8.67 -2.75
N ALA A 472 -12.25 9.45 -3.66
CA ALA A 472 -12.41 9.10 -5.07
C ALA A 472 -11.06 8.91 -5.79
N ARG A 473 -10.06 9.76 -5.50
CA ARG A 473 -8.71 9.63 -6.09
C ARG A 473 -7.97 8.36 -5.66
N GLY A 474 -8.37 7.77 -4.53
CA GLY A 474 -7.63 6.69 -3.88
C GLY A 474 -7.82 5.33 -4.52
N TYR A 475 -8.83 5.14 -5.37
CA TYR A 475 -9.04 3.86 -6.06
C TYR A 475 -8.05 3.68 -7.20
N VAL A 476 -7.25 2.62 -7.13
CA VAL A 476 -6.19 2.32 -8.10
C VAL A 476 -6.23 0.88 -8.56
N VAL A 477 -5.73 0.63 -9.76
CA VAL A 477 -5.45 -0.72 -10.27
C VAL A 477 -4.01 -1.12 -9.94
N LEU A 478 -3.86 -2.26 -9.27
CA LEU A 478 -2.60 -2.98 -9.12
C LEU A 478 -2.59 -4.16 -10.10
N GLY A 479 -1.59 -4.21 -10.96
CA GLY A 479 -1.54 -5.08 -12.14
C GLY A 479 -1.53 -4.30 -13.45
N ASP A 480 -1.42 -5.02 -14.56
CA ASP A 480 -1.50 -4.54 -15.93
C ASP A 480 -2.94 -4.09 -16.23
N PRO A 481 -3.15 -2.79 -16.56
CA PRO A 481 -4.49 -2.24 -16.76
C PRO A 481 -5.20 -2.79 -18.00
N ALA A 482 -4.50 -3.55 -18.86
CA ALA A 482 -5.08 -4.17 -20.06
C ALA A 482 -5.72 -5.55 -19.81
N VAL A 483 -5.54 -6.15 -18.62
CA VAL A 483 -6.12 -7.47 -18.32
C VAL A 483 -7.65 -7.40 -18.25
N ARG A 484 -8.30 -8.53 -18.53
CA ARG A 484 -9.76 -8.67 -18.54
C ARG A 484 -10.19 -9.76 -17.58
N LEU A 485 -11.44 -9.67 -17.13
CA LEU A 485 -12.07 -10.75 -16.38
C LEU A 485 -12.23 -11.98 -17.30
N PRO A 486 -11.58 -13.13 -17.03
CA PRO A 486 -11.51 -14.25 -17.96
C PRO A 486 -12.76 -15.14 -17.82
N LEU A 487 -13.96 -14.59 -18.03
CA LEU A 487 -15.20 -15.36 -17.94
C LEU A 487 -15.39 -16.25 -19.18
N ALA A 488 -15.80 -17.51 -18.94
CA ALA A 488 -16.34 -18.33 -20.01
C ALA A 488 -17.56 -17.65 -20.64
N LYS A 489 -17.72 -17.82 -21.96
CA LYS A 489 -18.95 -17.42 -22.65
C LYS A 489 -20.11 -18.30 -22.11
N PRO A 490 -21.36 -17.78 -22.07
CA PRO A 490 -22.50 -18.49 -21.47
C PRO A 490 -22.67 -19.94 -21.94
N ASP A 491 -22.38 -20.24 -23.22
CA ASP A 491 -22.57 -21.57 -23.81
C ASP A 491 -21.26 -22.38 -23.96
N THR A 492 -20.16 -21.96 -23.33
CA THR A 492 -18.87 -22.63 -23.42
C THR A 492 -18.45 -23.24 -22.09
N ALA A 493 -17.90 -24.46 -22.14
CA ALA A 493 -17.38 -25.09 -20.94
C ALA A 493 -16.16 -24.31 -20.41
N PRO A 494 -16.11 -24.04 -19.09
CA PRO A 494 -14.96 -23.40 -18.45
C PRO A 494 -13.73 -24.31 -18.54
N THR A 495 -12.54 -23.74 -18.73
CA THR A 495 -11.27 -24.49 -18.75
C THR A 495 -10.80 -24.88 -17.34
N GLY A 496 -11.31 -24.17 -16.32
CA GLY A 496 -10.92 -24.32 -14.92
C GLY A 496 -9.56 -23.70 -14.60
N ARG A 497 -9.26 -23.54 -13.30
CA ARG A 497 -7.98 -23.03 -12.81
C ARG A 497 -6.95 -24.15 -12.76
N LYS A 498 -5.89 -24.04 -13.55
CA LYS A 498 -4.75 -24.96 -13.52
C LYS A 498 -3.57 -24.26 -12.83
N PRO A 499 -2.90 -24.91 -11.87
CA PRO A 499 -1.66 -24.38 -11.32
C PRO A 499 -0.63 -24.16 -12.41
N LEU A 500 -0.04 -22.97 -12.45
CA LEU A 500 1.11 -22.70 -13.29
C LEU A 500 2.36 -23.32 -12.66
N GLN A 501 3.19 -23.93 -13.50
CA GLN A 501 4.54 -24.35 -13.13
C GLN A 501 5.51 -23.35 -13.71
N PHE A 502 6.15 -22.57 -12.85
CA PHE A 502 7.21 -21.67 -13.26
C PHE A 502 8.52 -22.45 -13.33
N ASP A 503 9.16 -22.44 -14.50
CA ASP A 503 10.47 -23.04 -14.67
C ASP A 503 11.52 -22.05 -14.13
N GLU A 504 11.83 -22.16 -12.83
CA GLU A 504 12.79 -21.28 -12.16
C GLU A 504 14.16 -21.28 -12.87
N ALA A 505 14.53 -22.37 -13.55
CA ALA A 505 15.77 -22.48 -14.32
C ALA A 505 15.74 -21.70 -15.66
N LYS A 506 14.56 -21.28 -16.13
CA LYS A 506 14.37 -20.40 -17.30
C LYS A 506 14.04 -18.96 -16.92
N MET A 507 13.85 -18.67 -15.64
CA MET A 507 13.80 -17.29 -15.18
C MET A 507 15.18 -16.66 -15.42
N PRO A 508 15.25 -15.35 -15.73
CA PRO A 508 16.54 -14.69 -15.89
C PRO A 508 17.42 -15.03 -14.69
N ALA A 509 18.65 -15.46 -14.89
CA ALA A 509 19.57 -15.64 -13.76
C ALA A 509 19.73 -14.28 -13.07
N PHE A 510 19.17 -14.16 -11.87
CA PHE A 510 19.30 -12.98 -11.04
C PHE A 510 20.54 -13.19 -10.18
N ASP A 511 21.54 -12.32 -10.36
CA ASP A 511 22.75 -12.35 -9.55
C ASP A 511 22.35 -11.93 -8.13
N SER A 512 22.34 -12.88 -7.19
CA SER A 512 21.90 -12.67 -5.81
C SER A 512 22.88 -11.84 -4.97
N SER A 513 23.78 -11.07 -5.62
CA SER A 513 24.82 -10.29 -4.97
C SER A 513 24.41 -8.85 -4.61
N SER A 514 23.12 -8.49 -4.70
CA SER A 514 22.58 -7.31 -4.03
C SER A 514 22.06 -7.72 -2.66
N PRO A 515 22.31 -6.94 -1.57
CA PRO A 515 22.04 -7.39 -0.21
C PRO A 515 20.55 -7.65 -0.08
N SER A 516 20.20 -8.93 0.05
CA SER A 516 18.92 -9.37 0.55
C SER A 516 18.61 -8.61 1.84
N GLY A 517 17.35 -8.23 2.01
CA GLY A 517 16.83 -7.83 3.32
C GLY A 517 17.23 -8.86 4.39
N PRO A 518 17.24 -8.46 5.66
CA PRO A 518 17.83 -9.25 6.74
C PRO A 518 17.27 -10.67 6.70
N GLU A 519 18.16 -11.66 6.63
CA GLU A 519 17.82 -13.07 6.81
C GLU A 519 16.98 -13.23 8.10
N PRO A 520 16.03 -14.18 8.12
CA PRO A 520 15.31 -14.49 9.34
C PRO A 520 16.35 -14.88 10.39
N ILE A 521 16.35 -14.15 11.50
CA ILE A 521 17.18 -14.44 12.68
C ILE A 521 16.94 -15.92 13.04
N PRO A 522 17.96 -16.79 13.01
CA PRO A 522 17.83 -18.15 13.52
C PRO A 522 17.32 -18.10 14.95
N ALA A 523 16.38 -18.96 15.28
CA ALA A 523 15.64 -18.98 16.55
C ALA A 523 16.49 -19.32 17.81
N ALA A 524 17.78 -19.03 17.83
CA ALA A 524 18.65 -19.23 18.98
C ALA A 524 19.78 -18.19 19.00
N ILE A 525 19.48 -16.96 19.41
CA ILE A 525 20.47 -16.11 20.08
C ILE A 525 19.99 -15.97 21.52
N GLN A 526 20.46 -16.85 22.39
CA GLN A 526 20.29 -16.70 23.83
C GLN A 526 21.24 -15.60 24.32
N HIS A 527 20.69 -14.44 24.66
CA HIS A 527 21.43 -13.42 25.40
C HIS A 527 21.57 -13.87 26.87
N HIS A 528 22.73 -14.38 27.25
CA HIS A 528 23.09 -14.51 28.66
C HIS A 528 23.39 -13.12 29.25
N ILE A 529 22.46 -12.61 30.05
CA ILE A 529 22.78 -11.58 31.05
C ILE A 529 23.32 -12.34 32.26
N ALA A 530 24.65 -12.38 32.42
CA ALA A 530 25.26 -12.88 33.63
C ALA A 530 25.08 -11.85 34.74
N ASP A 531 24.19 -12.15 35.70
CA ASP A 531 24.16 -11.53 37.02
C ASP A 531 25.22 -12.23 37.87
N SER A 532 26.11 -11.47 38.51
CA SER A 532 27.23 -12.04 39.26
C SER A 532 26.78 -12.53 40.63
N SER A 533 26.58 -13.84 40.78
CA SER A 533 26.76 -14.53 42.06
C SER A 533 27.08 -16.01 41.86
N ASP A 534 28.34 -16.35 42.17
CA ASP A 534 28.97 -17.63 42.55
C ASP A 534 28.26 -19.00 42.39
N THR A 535 29.10 -19.99 42.02
CA THR A 535 29.04 -21.47 42.20
C THR A 535 28.11 -22.27 41.25
N THR A 536 28.48 -23.38 40.59
CA THR A 536 29.56 -24.41 40.64
C THR A 536 29.55 -25.22 39.32
N GLU A 537 30.71 -25.83 38.97
CA GLU A 537 31.00 -27.05 38.13
C GLU A 537 29.80 -27.80 37.48
N GLU A 538 29.81 -28.33 36.23
CA GLU A 538 30.77 -29.15 35.47
C GLU A 538 30.19 -29.39 34.04
N GLY A 539 31.00 -29.62 32.99
CA GLY A 539 30.57 -30.39 31.78
C GLY A 539 30.67 -29.76 30.37
N GLU A 540 31.84 -29.93 29.75
CA GLU A 540 32.22 -30.16 28.33
C GLU A 540 31.47 -29.59 27.09
N ASP A 541 32.31 -28.98 26.22
CA ASP A 541 32.36 -28.85 24.75
C ASP A 541 31.20 -28.28 23.93
N PHE A 542 31.37 -27.03 23.46
CA PHE A 542 30.87 -26.55 22.16
C PHE A 542 31.88 -25.56 21.52
N GLU A 543 32.32 -25.85 20.29
CA GLU A 543 33.06 -24.90 19.43
C GLU A 543 32.09 -23.84 18.88
N GLU A 544 32.25 -22.58 19.28
CA GLU A 544 31.56 -21.43 18.69
C GLU A 544 32.41 -20.14 18.81
N PHE A 545 32.37 -19.30 17.78
CA PHE A 545 33.04 -17.99 17.76
C PHE A 545 32.51 -17.10 18.90
N THR A 546 33.40 -16.61 19.78
CA THR A 546 33.02 -15.76 20.91
C THR A 546 33.23 -14.28 20.59
N PHE A 547 32.20 -13.46 20.80
CA PHE A 547 32.25 -12.00 20.75
C PHE A 547 32.09 -11.45 22.18
N SER A 548 33.01 -10.60 22.64
CA SER A 548 32.98 -10.04 24.00
C SER A 548 32.70 -8.54 23.98
N THR A 549 31.63 -8.09 24.64
CA THR A 549 31.28 -6.68 24.85
C THR A 549 31.36 -6.33 26.34
N ARG A 550 32.17 -5.34 26.72
CA ARG A 550 32.22 -4.82 28.10
C ARG A 550 31.57 -3.43 28.16
N SER A 551 30.55 -3.27 29.00
CA SER A 551 30.05 -1.95 29.43
C SER A 551 30.79 -1.55 30.70
N ALA A 552 31.58 -0.48 30.66
CA ALA A 552 32.27 0.05 31.84
C ALA A 552 31.47 1.22 32.43
N LEU A 553 30.82 1.01 33.58
CA LEU A 553 30.41 2.08 34.49
C LEU A 553 31.59 2.35 35.44
N SER A 554 32.26 3.49 35.31
CA SER A 554 33.34 3.88 36.21
C SER A 554 32.75 4.53 37.48
N ASP A 555 33.06 3.94 38.63
CA ASP A 555 32.83 4.52 39.97
C ASP A 555 34.20 4.78 40.64
N SER A 556 34.53 6.04 40.91
CA SER A 556 35.54 6.41 41.92
C SER A 556 35.37 7.87 42.42
N GLN A 557 34.71 7.98 43.58
CA GLN A 557 34.62 8.99 44.68
C GLN A 557 34.49 10.54 44.49
N PRO A 558 33.74 11.26 45.40
CA PRO A 558 33.27 12.67 45.27
C PRO A 558 33.87 13.66 46.35
N PRO A 559 33.39 14.92 46.61
CA PRO A 559 32.57 15.95 45.89
C PRO A 559 33.31 17.35 45.78
N PRO A 560 32.75 18.50 45.28
CA PRO A 560 31.33 18.88 45.19
C PRO A 560 30.78 19.49 43.88
N THR A 561 29.44 19.37 43.79
CA THR A 561 28.51 20.08 42.90
C THR A 561 28.78 20.03 41.39
N SER A 562 28.33 18.97 40.74
CA SER A 562 27.68 19.09 39.43
C SER A 562 26.85 17.84 39.12
N THR A 563 25.73 18.06 38.43
CA THR A 563 24.81 17.08 37.87
C THR A 563 25.53 15.90 37.20
N SER A 564 25.36 14.67 37.70
CA SER A 564 25.91 13.47 37.05
C SER A 564 25.19 13.23 35.71
N SER A 565 25.80 13.64 34.61
CA SER A 565 25.39 13.32 33.24
C SER A 565 25.88 11.91 32.88
N THR A 566 25.00 10.92 32.88
CA THR A 566 25.35 9.57 32.42
C THR A 566 25.70 9.62 30.93
N THR A 567 26.95 9.30 30.60
CA THR A 567 27.44 9.19 29.22
C THR A 567 27.49 7.71 28.86
N LEU A 568 26.87 7.30 27.74
CA LEU A 568 26.98 5.94 27.20
C LEU A 568 28.16 5.90 26.23
N VAL A 569 29.03 4.89 26.36
CA VAL A 569 30.12 4.65 25.40
C VAL A 569 30.08 3.20 24.98
N VAL A 570 29.86 2.95 23.68
CA VAL A 570 29.95 1.63 23.06
C VAL A 570 31.27 1.60 22.28
N THR A 571 32.15 0.65 22.56
CA THR A 571 33.40 0.46 21.78
C THR A 571 33.45 -0.97 21.28
N THR A 572 33.66 -1.13 19.97
CA THR A 572 33.84 -2.42 19.30
C THR A 572 35.31 -2.63 18.96
N TYR A 573 35.80 -3.82 19.28
CA TYR A 573 37.15 -4.27 19.04
C TYR A 573 37.15 -5.48 18.09
N ILE A 574 38.21 -5.63 17.31
CA ILE A 574 38.52 -6.86 16.57
C ILE A 574 39.85 -7.41 17.13
N GLY A 575 39.86 -8.67 17.56
CA GLY A 575 41.01 -9.37 18.11
C GLY A 575 40.85 -10.89 17.97
N GLY A 576 41.92 -11.66 18.20
CA GLY A 576 41.84 -13.13 18.27
C GLY A 576 41.04 -13.61 19.49
N ASN A 577 40.73 -14.91 19.54
CA ASN A 577 39.83 -15.62 20.49
C ASN A 577 40.17 -15.53 22.01
N ASP A 578 40.85 -14.49 22.47
CA ASP A 578 41.20 -14.31 23.89
C ASP A 578 40.16 -13.40 24.58
N PRO A 579 39.51 -13.84 25.67
CA PRO A 579 38.42 -13.10 26.33
C PRO A 579 38.87 -11.84 27.12
N ASP A 580 40.17 -11.57 27.25
CA ASP A 580 40.69 -10.37 27.91
C ASP A 580 41.31 -9.39 26.90
N PRO A 581 40.79 -8.16 26.75
CA PRO A 581 41.31 -7.18 25.78
C PRO A 581 42.63 -6.57 26.29
N SER A 582 43.71 -7.36 26.25
CA SER A 582 45.08 -6.90 26.49
C SER A 582 45.81 -6.69 25.17
N GLU A 583 46.27 -5.46 24.94
CA GLU A 583 47.22 -4.93 23.91
C GLU A 583 47.14 -5.38 22.43
N LYS A 584 46.35 -6.38 22.06
CA LYS A 584 46.29 -6.99 20.71
C LYS A 584 44.96 -6.77 19.98
N SER A 585 43.96 -6.16 20.63
CA SER A 585 42.65 -5.87 20.05
C SER A 585 42.64 -4.48 19.40
N LYS A 586 42.29 -4.39 18.11
CA LYS A 586 42.16 -3.10 17.38
C LYS A 586 40.75 -2.55 17.57
N VAL A 587 40.60 -1.30 18.00
CA VAL A 587 39.29 -0.63 18.01
C VAL A 587 38.88 -0.36 16.56
N VAL A 588 37.66 -0.72 16.19
CA VAL A 588 37.11 -0.48 14.83
C VAL A 588 35.92 0.47 14.81
N ALA A 589 35.22 0.61 15.93
CA ALA A 589 34.15 1.60 16.07
C ALA A 589 33.99 2.00 17.55
N ARG A 590 33.72 3.27 17.80
CA ARG A 590 33.31 3.78 19.11
C ARG A 590 32.20 4.80 18.95
N THR A 591 31.10 4.61 19.66
CA THR A 591 30.00 5.58 19.73
C THR A 591 29.88 6.09 21.15
N ARG A 592 29.99 7.40 21.35
CA ARG A 592 29.74 8.08 22.62
C ARG A 592 28.43 8.85 22.51
N MET A 593 27.55 8.69 23.49
CA MET A 593 26.34 9.51 23.60
C MET A 593 26.32 10.20 24.96
N ASP A 594 26.19 11.52 24.96
CA ASP A 594 26.06 12.31 26.18
C ASP A 594 24.62 12.33 26.72
N ALA A 595 24.45 12.91 27.91
CA ALA A 595 23.14 12.98 28.57
C ALA A 595 22.12 13.83 27.80
N THR A 596 22.57 14.75 26.94
CA THR A 596 21.72 15.62 26.11
C THR A 596 21.31 14.98 24.78
N GLY A 597 21.80 13.77 24.50
CA GLY A 597 21.47 13.02 23.29
C GLY A 597 22.40 13.33 22.11
N ASN A 598 23.49 14.08 22.31
CA ASN A 598 24.48 14.24 21.25
C ASN A 598 25.24 12.93 21.09
N VAL A 599 25.38 12.50 19.83
CA VAL A 599 26.07 11.27 19.44
C VAL A 599 27.36 11.64 18.73
N GLU A 600 28.45 11.08 19.22
CA GLU A 600 29.78 11.23 18.64
C GLU A 600 30.28 9.85 18.21
N ASN A 601 30.37 9.64 16.90
CA ASN A 601 30.88 8.40 16.31
C ASN A 601 32.35 8.58 15.97
N TRP A 602 33.20 7.72 16.50
CA TRP A 602 34.60 7.62 16.18
C TRP A 602 34.89 6.31 15.44
N LEU A 603 35.30 6.45 14.18
CA LEU A 603 35.69 5.36 13.30
C LEU A 603 37.18 5.53 12.98
N PRO A 604 38.07 4.75 13.63
CA PRO A 604 39.51 4.93 13.45
C PRO A 604 40.03 4.55 12.06
N ASP A 605 39.34 3.65 11.35
CA ASP A 605 39.84 3.09 10.10
C ASP A 605 38.70 2.47 9.26
N PRO A 606 38.21 3.17 8.20
CA PRO A 606 37.08 2.69 7.38
C PRO A 606 37.38 1.41 6.60
N GLU A 607 38.65 1.10 6.33
CA GLU A 607 39.05 -0.06 5.52
C GLU A 607 38.92 -1.39 6.28
N HIS A 608 38.78 -1.34 7.61
CA HIS A 608 38.74 -2.53 8.48
C HIS A 608 37.39 -2.72 9.19
N LEU A 609 36.42 -1.87 8.92
CA LEU A 609 35.06 -2.01 9.44
C LEU A 609 34.22 -2.74 8.37
N ASP A 610 34.17 -4.07 8.45
CA ASP A 610 33.26 -4.84 7.60
C ASP A 610 31.79 -4.63 8.02
N ALA A 611 30.88 -4.97 7.11
CA ALA A 611 29.44 -4.79 7.31
C ALA A 611 28.92 -5.54 8.56
N THR A 612 29.54 -6.68 8.87
CA THR A 612 29.18 -7.53 10.01
C THR A 612 29.55 -6.88 11.34
N ALA A 613 30.78 -6.38 11.47
CA ALA A 613 31.26 -5.67 12.66
C ALA A 613 30.50 -4.35 12.88
N TRP A 614 30.11 -3.67 11.79
CA TRP A 614 29.29 -2.47 11.88
C TRP A 614 27.85 -2.77 12.33
N GLN A 615 27.25 -3.83 11.80
CA GLN A 615 25.91 -4.24 12.21
C GLN A 615 25.88 -4.66 13.68
N ALA A 616 26.86 -5.46 14.13
CA ALA A 616 27.01 -5.82 15.55
C ALA A 616 27.18 -4.59 16.46
N HIS A 617 27.97 -3.58 16.04
CA HIS A 617 28.10 -2.32 16.78
C HIS A 617 26.76 -1.59 16.93
N ARG A 618 25.96 -1.56 15.85
CA ARG A 618 24.64 -0.92 15.83
C ARG A 618 23.62 -1.65 16.69
N ASP A 619 23.63 -2.97 16.70
CA ASP A 619 22.70 -3.78 17.48
C ASP A 619 22.95 -3.63 18.98
N VAL A 620 24.23 -3.62 19.40
CA VAL A 620 24.62 -3.34 20.79
C VAL A 620 24.25 -1.91 21.19
N LEU A 621 24.45 -0.93 20.30
CA LEU A 621 24.03 0.45 20.54
C LEU A 621 22.50 0.55 20.71
N ALA A 622 21.73 -0.11 19.84
CA ALA A 622 20.27 -0.15 19.92
C ALA A 622 19.78 -0.79 21.23
N LEU A 623 20.43 -1.88 21.67
CA LEU A 623 20.14 -2.53 22.95
C LEU A 623 20.46 -1.62 24.14
N ALA A 624 21.63 -0.98 24.14
CA ALA A 624 22.04 -0.04 25.19
C ALA A 624 21.09 1.17 25.29
N LEU A 625 20.56 1.65 24.16
CA LEU A 625 19.55 2.71 24.12
C LEU A 625 18.20 2.26 24.67
N ARG A 626 17.78 1.02 24.41
CA ARG A 626 16.53 0.44 24.97
C ARG A 626 16.56 0.31 26.49
N HIS A 627 17.72 0.06 27.08
CA HIS A 627 17.88 -0.07 28.54
C HIS A 627 18.14 1.25 29.27
N ARG A 628 18.31 2.37 28.55
CA ARG A 628 18.40 3.70 29.16
C ARG A 628 17.04 4.09 29.73
N ARG A 629 16.89 4.03 31.06
CA ARG A 629 15.71 4.60 31.72
C ARG A 629 15.68 6.11 31.47
N PRO A 630 14.62 6.67 30.87
CA PRO A 630 14.43 8.12 30.86
C PRO A 630 14.28 8.61 32.31
N LYS A 631 14.90 9.74 32.63
CA LYS A 631 14.59 10.47 33.88
C LYS A 631 13.29 11.24 33.70
#